data_AF-A0A2G8K2Y0-F1
#
_entry.id   AF-A0A2G8K2Y0-F1
#
_cell.length_a   1.000
_cell.length_b   1.000
_cell.length_c   1.000
_cell.angle_alpha   90.00
_cell.angle_beta   90.00
_cell.angle_gamma   90.00
#
_symmetry.space_group_name_H-M   'P 1'
#
loop_
_entity.id
_entity.type
_entity.pdbx_description
1 polymer ?
#
loop_
_entity_poly.entity_id
_entity_poly.type
_entity_poly.pdbx_seq_one_letter_code
_entity_poly.pdbx_strand_id
1 'polypeptide(L)'
;MAKLQDKQAKEREKFEDAARNAVNPSDVVLAHHDLRQQQRNESNEMIDELDYNEAEAMSVLRKRLAERKKEEAGELTVKIVETLTEETRMSEKEAEKIMKRHQANCTAYEEQLAKEKQEQSEMLQKKIQNRKEAWEKEKEREKVEQEQLAKQQEKTVTKVLDSQSGLEDEARKRIMLQHEQNTASLQNHLQLTRLRQQKLLEAKLSKNKARIDSLKEQQLKEAAAADDEDEAKTIKNQHDEELATEMSEYHKEHEKTVAVFRTKIALETSEMLKAQDEQMGSLLGRLQVGQARRRGIIEKQDKAIQELQEKLVDTVGDNNRVSEKKTERIIQRHLREVEEVEDKMRQAREHQARILQEKYETQKLMREKTILAQMEVSKPARSKTEISTQFIIKGLIVFASRAHLLFWKKVGACAPSAPPGSYPPAHITYYCSLDLHKLTFVQQIFI
;
A
#
# COMPACT_ATOMS: atom_id res chain seq x y z
N MET A 1 -2.28 -9.84 19.54
CA MET A 1 -1.29 -9.27 18.60
C MET A 1 -0.34 -10.30 17.98
N ALA A 2 0.59 -10.94 18.71
CA ALA A 2 1.56 -11.88 18.10
C ALA A 2 0.90 -13.04 17.32
N LYS A 3 -0.13 -13.67 17.88
CA LYS A 3 -0.90 -14.74 17.20
C LYS A 3 -1.59 -14.28 15.91
N LEU A 4 -2.04 -13.03 15.86
CA LEU A 4 -2.66 -12.44 14.66
C LEU A 4 -1.59 -12.20 13.59
N GLN A 5 -0.44 -11.66 13.97
CA GLN A 5 0.69 -11.46 13.06
C GLN A 5 1.17 -12.79 12.44
N ASP A 6 1.21 -13.86 13.23
CA ASP A 6 1.55 -15.20 12.73
C ASP A 6 0.50 -15.74 11.75
N LYS A 7 -0.80 -15.53 12.03
CA LYS A 7 -1.89 -15.90 11.11
C LYS A 7 -1.76 -15.12 9.79
N GLN A 8 -1.56 -13.81 9.87
CA GLN A 8 -1.40 -12.93 8.71
C GLN A 8 -0.15 -13.26 7.89
N ALA A 9 0.94 -13.67 8.52
CA ALA A 9 2.15 -14.12 7.84
C ALA A 9 1.90 -15.42 7.06
N LYS A 10 1.21 -16.38 7.65
CA LYS A 10 0.83 -17.64 6.98
C LYS A 10 -0.13 -17.42 5.81
N GLU A 11 -1.07 -16.48 5.93
CA GLU A 11 -1.96 -16.11 4.83
C GLU A 11 -1.21 -15.43 3.68
N ARG A 12 -0.19 -14.60 3.99
CA ARG A 12 0.68 -14.02 2.97
C ARG A 12 1.53 -15.06 2.26
N GLU A 13 2.11 -16.00 2.99
CA GLU A 13 2.90 -17.09 2.40
C GLU A 13 2.04 -17.93 1.44
N LYS A 14 0.83 -18.31 1.86
CA LYS A 14 -0.14 -19.02 0.99
C LYS A 14 -0.53 -18.18 -0.24
N PHE A 15 -0.69 -16.88 -0.07
CA PHE A 15 -1.01 -15.97 -1.16
C PHE A 15 0.16 -15.83 -2.14
N GLU A 16 1.40 -15.72 -1.65
CA GLU A 16 2.61 -15.66 -2.49
C GLU A 16 2.80 -16.95 -3.30
N ASP A 17 2.53 -18.11 -2.71
CA ASP A 17 2.55 -19.40 -3.41
C ASP A 17 1.44 -19.49 -4.49
N ALA A 18 0.25 -18.97 -4.20
CA ALA A 18 -0.84 -18.90 -5.18
C ALA A 18 -0.53 -17.89 -6.31
N ALA A 19 0.07 -16.75 -5.97
CA ALA A 19 0.43 -15.68 -6.90
C ALA A 19 1.51 -16.12 -7.91
N ARG A 20 2.44 -17.00 -7.51
CA ARG A 20 3.45 -17.59 -8.42
C ARG A 20 2.82 -18.41 -9.55
N ASN A 21 1.64 -18.98 -9.32
CA ASN A 21 0.93 -19.83 -10.28
C ASN A 21 -0.14 -19.07 -11.07
N ALA A 22 -0.36 -17.79 -10.79
CA ALA A 22 -1.39 -16.99 -11.42
C ALA A 22 -0.96 -16.49 -12.81
N VAL A 23 -1.85 -16.67 -13.81
CA VAL A 23 -1.61 -16.30 -15.21
C VAL A 23 -1.87 -14.80 -15.46
N ASN A 24 -2.78 -14.19 -14.69
CA ASN A 24 -3.20 -12.80 -14.87
C ASN A 24 -2.62 -11.89 -13.77
N PRO A 25 -1.80 -10.89 -14.12
CA PRO A 25 -1.21 -9.99 -13.13
C PRO A 25 -2.24 -9.07 -12.45
N SER A 26 -3.32 -8.72 -13.14
CA SER A 26 -4.39 -7.86 -12.58
C SER A 26 -5.12 -8.55 -11.42
N ASP A 27 -5.42 -9.84 -11.57
CA ASP A 27 -6.17 -10.62 -10.57
C ASP A 27 -5.32 -10.82 -9.29
N VAL A 28 -4.00 -10.98 -9.45
CA VAL A 28 -3.06 -11.02 -8.33
C VAL A 28 -3.02 -9.70 -7.58
N VAL A 29 -3.01 -8.56 -8.27
CA VAL A 29 -2.98 -7.25 -7.62
C VAL A 29 -4.26 -7.00 -6.82
N LEU A 30 -5.43 -7.35 -7.37
CA LEU A 30 -6.72 -7.23 -6.69
C LEU A 30 -6.79 -8.15 -5.47
N ALA A 31 -6.47 -9.44 -5.63
CA ALA A 31 -6.49 -10.39 -4.52
C ALA A 31 -5.48 -10.01 -3.40
N HIS A 32 -4.33 -9.43 -3.75
CA HIS A 32 -3.38 -8.90 -2.77
C HIS A 32 -3.95 -7.67 -2.02
N HIS A 33 -4.66 -6.79 -2.74
CA HIS A 33 -5.33 -5.64 -2.12
C HIS A 33 -6.40 -6.09 -1.12
N ASP A 34 -7.25 -7.04 -1.53
CA ASP A 34 -8.33 -7.58 -0.71
C ASP A 34 -7.77 -8.27 0.55
N LEU A 35 -6.73 -9.10 0.39
CA LEU A 35 -6.05 -9.73 1.51
C LEU A 35 -5.49 -8.67 2.49
N ARG A 36 -4.83 -7.63 1.98
CA ARG A 36 -4.30 -6.54 2.82
C ARG A 36 -5.42 -5.78 3.52
N GLN A 37 -6.57 -5.62 2.90
CA GLN A 37 -7.73 -4.97 3.51
C GLN A 37 -8.32 -5.84 4.62
N GLN A 38 -8.49 -7.14 4.39
CA GLN A 38 -8.92 -8.08 5.42
C GLN A 38 -7.97 -8.07 6.63
N GLN A 39 -6.65 -8.13 6.40
CA GLN A 39 -5.66 -8.07 7.48
C GLN A 39 -5.73 -6.78 8.30
N ARG A 40 -6.04 -5.65 7.67
CA ARG A 40 -6.26 -4.38 8.39
C ARG A 40 -7.53 -4.44 9.23
N ASN A 41 -8.62 -4.96 8.68
CA ASN A 41 -9.88 -5.09 9.39
C ASN A 41 -9.75 -6.02 10.60
N GLU A 42 -9.16 -7.21 10.43
CA GLU A 42 -8.92 -8.14 11.55
C GLU A 42 -8.01 -7.53 12.62
N SER A 43 -7.02 -6.73 12.21
CA SER A 43 -6.16 -6.02 13.18
C SER A 43 -6.92 -4.94 13.92
N ASN A 44 -7.80 -4.20 13.25
CA ASN A 44 -8.61 -3.15 13.88
C ASN A 44 -9.63 -3.77 14.84
N GLU A 45 -10.32 -4.85 14.44
CA GLU A 45 -11.25 -5.58 15.30
C GLU A 45 -10.56 -6.10 16.57
N MET A 46 -9.35 -6.67 16.44
CA MET A 46 -8.58 -7.10 17.62
C MET A 46 -8.17 -5.92 18.52
N ILE A 47 -7.85 -4.76 17.94
CA ILE A 47 -7.55 -3.55 18.74
C ILE A 47 -8.80 -3.09 19.47
N ASP A 48 -9.95 -3.03 18.80
CA ASP A 48 -11.22 -2.63 19.39
C ASP A 48 -11.64 -3.58 20.53
N GLU A 49 -11.44 -4.89 20.35
CA GLU A 49 -11.66 -5.89 21.41
C GLU A 49 -10.72 -5.69 22.60
N LEU A 50 -9.44 -5.41 22.36
CA LEU A 50 -8.48 -5.14 23.43
C LEU A 50 -8.84 -3.86 24.20
N ASP A 51 -9.17 -2.79 23.48
CA ASP A 51 -9.59 -1.52 24.06
C ASP A 51 -10.87 -1.69 24.90
N TYR A 52 -11.83 -2.48 24.41
CA TYR A 52 -13.05 -2.81 25.15
C TYR A 52 -12.75 -3.60 26.43
N ASN A 53 -11.92 -4.64 26.33
CA ASN A 53 -11.53 -5.47 27.48
C ASN A 53 -10.74 -4.66 28.52
N GLU A 54 -9.85 -3.77 28.09
CA GLU A 54 -9.11 -2.86 28.96
C GLU A 54 -10.06 -1.87 29.66
N ALA A 55 -11.01 -1.29 28.92
CA ALA A 55 -12.02 -0.40 29.47
C ALA A 55 -12.90 -1.11 30.51
N GLU A 56 -13.29 -2.36 30.24
CA GLU A 56 -14.07 -3.18 31.17
C GLU A 56 -13.24 -3.54 32.42
N ALA A 57 -12.00 -4.00 32.26
CA ALA A 57 -11.11 -4.29 33.38
C ALA A 57 -10.88 -3.05 34.27
N MET A 58 -10.68 -1.88 33.64
CA MET A 58 -10.57 -0.60 34.36
C MET A 58 -11.87 -0.23 35.08
N SER A 59 -13.03 -0.50 34.49
CA SER A 59 -14.34 -0.29 35.12
C SER A 59 -14.52 -1.19 36.35
N VAL A 60 -14.15 -2.48 36.25
CA VAL A 60 -14.19 -3.43 37.36
C VAL A 60 -13.24 -3.00 38.49
N LEU A 61 -12.01 -2.60 38.16
CA LEU A 61 -11.05 -2.09 39.15
C LEU A 61 -11.57 -0.85 39.86
N ARG A 62 -12.18 0.10 39.12
CA ARG A 62 -12.81 1.28 39.71
C ARG A 62 -13.94 0.93 40.65
N LYS A 63 -14.81 -0.01 40.29
CA LYS A 63 -15.90 -0.51 41.16
C LYS A 63 -15.35 -1.14 42.44
N ARG A 64 -14.36 -2.03 42.31
CA ARG A 64 -13.72 -2.69 43.45
C ARG A 64 -13.03 -1.69 44.39
N LEU A 65 -12.40 -0.65 43.84
CA LEU A 65 -11.77 0.41 44.63
C LEU A 65 -12.83 1.26 45.35
N ALA A 66 -13.95 1.55 44.70
CA ALA A 66 -15.08 2.24 45.32
C ALA A 66 -15.72 1.40 46.45
N GLU A 67 -15.89 0.09 46.24
CA GLU A 67 -16.37 -0.84 47.26
C GLU A 67 -15.44 -0.89 48.47
N ARG A 68 -14.13 -1.06 48.26
CA ARG A 68 -13.13 -1.01 49.35
C ARG A 68 -13.17 0.31 50.11
N LYS A 69 -13.22 1.45 49.41
CA LYS A 69 -13.34 2.75 50.06
C LYS A 69 -14.62 2.88 50.88
N LYS A 70 -15.72 2.27 50.42
CA LYS A 70 -16.99 2.24 51.15
C LYS A 70 -16.90 1.37 52.39
N GLU A 71 -16.24 0.21 52.31
CA GLU A 71 -15.95 -0.65 53.46
C GLU A 71 -15.07 0.06 54.49
N GLU A 72 -13.95 0.66 54.06
CA GLU A 72 -13.05 1.44 54.92
C GLU A 72 -13.78 2.63 55.59
N ALA A 73 -14.63 3.34 54.85
CA ALA A 73 -15.47 4.40 55.39
C ALA A 73 -16.48 3.88 56.42
N GLY A 74 -17.04 2.68 56.20
CA GLY A 74 -17.90 1.97 57.14
C GLY A 74 -17.19 1.61 58.45
N GLU A 75 -15.99 1.05 58.36
CA GLU A 75 -15.17 0.74 59.53
C GLU A 75 -14.78 2.00 60.32
N LEU A 76 -14.42 3.08 59.62
CA LEU A 76 -14.12 4.37 60.25
C LEU A 76 -15.35 4.96 60.94
N THR A 77 -16.55 4.82 60.36
CA THR A 77 -17.78 5.29 61.01
C THR A 77 -18.09 4.52 62.28
N VAL A 78 -17.88 3.21 62.31
CA VAL A 78 -18.01 2.40 63.54
C VAL A 78 -17.02 2.85 64.61
N LYS A 79 -15.74 3.02 64.25
CA LYS A 79 -14.70 3.50 65.18
C LYS A 79 -15.01 4.90 65.73
N ILE A 80 -15.56 5.80 64.91
CA ILE A 80 -15.98 7.14 65.35
C ILE A 80 -17.14 7.06 66.35
N VAL A 81 -18.09 6.14 66.16
CA VAL A 81 -19.18 5.95 67.14
C VAL A 81 -18.63 5.41 68.46
N GLU A 82 -17.73 4.43 68.42
CA GLU A 82 -17.07 3.89 69.61
C GLU A 82 -16.32 4.98 70.37
N THR A 83 -15.46 5.78 69.71
CA THR A 83 -14.73 6.88 70.36
C THR A 83 -15.65 7.97 70.90
N LEU A 84 -16.72 8.32 70.18
CA LEU A 84 -17.74 9.27 70.66
C LEU A 84 -18.54 8.75 71.85
N THR A 85 -18.67 7.43 72.04
CA THR A 85 -19.34 6.89 73.24
C THR A 85 -18.39 6.82 74.44
N GLU A 86 -17.11 6.52 74.20
CA GLU A 86 -16.09 6.35 75.25
C GLU A 86 -15.52 7.68 75.76
N GLU A 87 -15.19 8.63 74.88
CA GLU A 87 -14.45 9.85 75.23
C GLU A 87 -15.36 10.97 75.77
N THR A 88 -16.60 11.09 75.27
CA THR A 88 -17.49 12.20 75.61
C THR A 88 -18.64 11.81 76.55
N ARG A 89 -18.73 10.53 76.99
CA ARG A 89 -19.80 10.00 77.86
C ARG A 89 -21.21 10.35 77.37
N MET A 90 -21.38 10.47 76.07
CA MET A 90 -22.67 10.77 75.45
C MET A 90 -23.56 9.52 75.47
N SER A 91 -24.87 9.71 75.55
CA SER A 91 -25.83 8.61 75.42
C SER A 91 -25.71 8.00 74.02
N GLU A 92 -25.73 6.67 73.92
CA GLU A 92 -25.68 5.93 72.65
C GLU A 92 -26.74 6.45 71.64
N LYS A 93 -27.89 6.90 72.14
CA LYS A 93 -28.96 7.52 71.33
C LYS A 93 -28.61 8.89 70.77
N GLU A 94 -27.77 9.66 71.44
CA GLU A 94 -27.31 10.98 70.99
C GLU A 94 -26.19 10.85 69.95
N ALA A 95 -25.28 9.89 70.15
CA ALA A 95 -24.25 9.54 69.16
C ALA A 95 -24.88 9.00 67.85
N GLU A 96 -25.86 8.09 67.93
CA GLU A 96 -26.61 7.61 66.77
C GLU A 96 -27.35 8.74 66.04
N LYS A 97 -27.88 9.72 66.76
CA LYS A 97 -28.60 10.86 66.17
C LYS A 97 -27.66 11.80 65.41
N ILE A 98 -26.45 12.02 65.94
CA ILE A 98 -25.39 12.77 65.25
C ILE A 98 -24.95 12.01 64.00
N MET A 99 -24.78 10.68 64.09
CA MET A 99 -24.42 9.89 62.92
C MET A 99 -25.49 9.83 61.86
N LYS A 100 -26.77 9.71 62.22
CA LYS A 100 -27.88 9.80 61.25
C LYS A 100 -27.90 11.14 60.53
N ARG A 101 -27.58 12.24 61.22
CA ARG A 101 -27.46 13.57 60.59
C ARG A 101 -26.25 13.65 59.67
N HIS A 102 -25.10 13.13 60.09
CA HIS A 102 -23.90 13.09 59.24
C HIS A 102 -24.11 12.22 58.00
N GLN A 103 -24.72 11.05 58.15
CA GLN A 103 -25.03 10.14 57.06
C GLN A 103 -26.04 10.75 56.08
N ALA A 104 -27.07 11.45 56.58
CA ALA A 104 -28.00 12.21 55.74
C ALA A 104 -27.30 13.36 54.97
N ASN A 105 -26.36 14.04 55.61
CA ASN A 105 -25.55 15.06 54.94
C ASN A 105 -24.64 14.45 53.87
N CYS A 106 -23.97 13.32 54.16
CA CYS A 106 -23.15 12.59 53.19
C CYS A 106 -23.97 12.15 51.97
N THR A 107 -25.16 11.57 52.17
CA THR A 107 -26.03 11.18 51.04
C THR A 107 -26.49 12.39 50.23
N ALA A 108 -26.80 13.51 50.89
CA ALA A 108 -27.17 14.75 50.18
C ALA A 108 -25.99 15.30 49.36
N TYR A 109 -24.76 15.26 49.89
CA TYR A 109 -23.56 15.63 49.16
C TYR A 109 -23.25 14.69 48.00
N GLU A 110 -23.42 13.37 48.18
CA GLU A 110 -23.27 12.38 47.11
C GLU A 110 -24.28 12.59 45.98
N GLU A 111 -25.53 12.92 46.31
CA GLU A 111 -26.56 13.25 45.32
C GLU A 111 -26.24 14.53 44.55
N GLN A 112 -25.72 15.57 45.22
CA GLN A 112 -25.27 16.80 44.56
C GLN A 112 -24.09 16.51 43.62
N LEU A 113 -23.09 15.77 44.09
CA LEU A 113 -21.94 15.38 43.28
C LEU A 113 -22.34 14.52 42.08
N ALA A 114 -23.30 13.61 42.25
CA ALA A 114 -23.83 12.79 41.16
C ALA A 114 -24.53 13.63 40.10
N LYS A 115 -25.33 14.62 40.52
CA LYS A 115 -25.99 15.58 39.62
C LYS A 115 -24.97 16.43 38.86
N GLU A 116 -23.99 17.02 39.55
CA GLU A 116 -22.93 17.79 38.90
C GLU A 116 -22.13 16.95 37.91
N LYS A 117 -21.78 15.71 38.28
CA LYS A 117 -21.10 14.77 37.37
C LYS A 117 -21.93 14.44 36.14
N GLN A 118 -23.24 14.25 36.31
CA GLN A 118 -24.16 14.02 35.20
C GLN A 118 -24.22 15.25 34.28
N GLU A 119 -24.42 16.44 34.83
CA GLU A 119 -24.45 17.70 34.07
C GLU A 119 -23.14 17.94 33.30
N GLN A 120 -21.99 17.70 33.94
CA GLN A 120 -20.68 17.78 33.31
C GLN A 120 -20.54 16.74 32.18
N SER A 121 -20.98 15.51 32.41
CA SER A 121 -20.94 14.44 31.40
C SER A 121 -21.81 14.79 30.19
N GLU A 122 -23.03 15.28 30.41
CA GLU A 122 -23.93 15.71 29.34
C GLU A 122 -23.36 16.91 28.57
N MET A 123 -22.76 17.88 29.27
CA MET A 123 -22.10 19.03 28.65
C MET A 123 -20.90 18.60 27.80
N LEU A 124 -20.09 17.65 28.28
CA LEU A 124 -18.99 17.07 27.52
C LEU A 124 -19.48 16.29 26.30
N GLN A 125 -20.53 15.48 26.45
CA GLN A 125 -21.14 14.75 25.33
C GLN A 125 -21.68 15.72 24.26
N LYS A 126 -22.39 16.78 24.66
CA LYS A 126 -22.85 17.84 23.74
C LYS A 126 -21.68 18.51 23.03
N LYS A 127 -20.58 18.83 23.73
CA LYS A 127 -19.36 19.40 23.12
C LYS A 127 -18.73 18.43 22.12
N ILE A 128 -18.66 17.14 22.43
CA ILE A 128 -18.13 16.12 21.53
C ILE A 128 -19.02 15.99 20.29
N GLN A 129 -20.35 15.95 20.46
CA GLN A 129 -21.29 15.86 19.36
C GLN A 129 -21.20 17.07 18.43
N ASN A 130 -21.17 18.29 18.98
CA ASN A 130 -20.99 19.51 18.20
C ASN A 130 -19.66 19.51 17.43
N ARG A 131 -18.58 19.00 18.04
CA ARG A 131 -17.28 18.85 17.36
C ARG A 131 -17.34 17.82 16.22
N LYS A 132 -18.02 16.69 16.42
CA LYS A 132 -18.22 15.67 15.37
C LYS A 132 -19.00 16.25 14.20
N GLU A 133 -20.11 16.93 14.45
CA GLU A 133 -20.92 17.56 13.40
C GLU A 133 -20.17 18.67 12.67
N ALA A 134 -19.38 19.48 13.38
CA ALA A 134 -18.52 20.48 12.76
C ALA A 134 -17.45 19.82 11.86
N TRP A 135 -16.85 18.72 12.33
CA TRP A 135 -15.86 17.96 11.56
C TRP A 135 -16.47 17.30 10.32
N GLU A 136 -17.67 16.73 10.42
CA GLU A 136 -18.38 16.15 9.27
C GLU A 136 -18.75 17.22 8.24
N LYS A 137 -19.23 18.39 8.68
CA LYS A 137 -19.51 19.53 7.80
C LYS A 137 -18.25 20.03 7.09
N GLU A 138 -17.13 20.13 7.80
CA GLU A 138 -15.85 20.54 7.21
C GLU A 138 -15.37 19.53 6.18
N LYS A 139 -15.44 18.22 6.51
CA LYS A 139 -15.09 17.14 5.59
C LYS A 139 -15.93 17.18 4.30
N GLU A 140 -17.23 17.43 4.43
CA GLU A 140 -18.11 17.54 3.25
C GLU A 140 -17.79 18.79 2.43
N ARG A 141 -17.50 19.93 3.06
CA ARG A 141 -17.04 21.15 2.36
C ARG A 141 -15.76 20.90 1.58
N GLU A 142 -14.74 20.32 2.22
CA GLU A 142 -13.48 19.98 1.57
C GLU A 142 -13.69 19.05 0.37
N LYS A 143 -14.59 18.07 0.50
CA LYS A 143 -14.93 17.15 -0.60
C LYS A 143 -15.60 17.88 -1.77
N VAL A 144 -16.56 18.75 -1.51
CA VAL A 144 -17.24 19.55 -2.55
C VAL A 144 -16.27 20.50 -3.24
N GLU A 145 -15.42 21.20 -2.48
CA GLU A 145 -14.37 22.07 -3.05
C GLU A 145 -13.40 21.28 -3.94
N GLN A 146 -13.02 20.08 -3.50
CA GLN A 146 -12.14 19.20 -4.25
C GLN A 146 -12.78 18.69 -5.54
N GLU A 147 -14.06 18.31 -5.52
CA GLU A 147 -14.80 17.92 -6.73
C GLU A 147 -14.96 19.11 -7.70
N GLN A 148 -15.17 20.32 -7.19
CA GLN A 148 -15.25 21.52 -8.03
C GLN A 148 -13.91 21.84 -8.69
N LEU A 149 -12.81 21.75 -7.94
CA LEU A 149 -11.45 21.93 -8.47
C LEU A 149 -11.12 20.89 -9.53
N ALA A 150 -11.44 19.62 -9.29
CA ALA A 150 -11.25 18.54 -10.25
C ALA A 150 -12.00 18.82 -11.56
N LYS A 151 -13.29 19.23 -11.48
CA LYS A 151 -14.09 19.61 -12.66
C LYS A 151 -13.51 20.83 -13.40
N GLN A 152 -12.96 21.81 -12.69
CA GLN A 152 -12.32 22.98 -13.32
C GLN A 152 -11.01 22.61 -14.01
N GLN A 153 -10.20 21.74 -13.39
CA GLN A 153 -8.98 21.21 -13.98
C GLN A 153 -9.29 20.40 -15.24
N GLU A 154 -10.25 19.49 -15.17
CA GLU A 154 -10.69 18.69 -16.32
C GLU A 154 -11.13 19.59 -17.48
N LYS A 155 -12.00 20.59 -17.22
CA LYS A 155 -12.40 21.58 -18.24
C LYS A 155 -11.23 22.33 -18.85
N THR A 156 -10.23 22.67 -18.06
CA THR A 156 -9.04 23.40 -18.53
C THR A 156 -8.18 22.51 -19.41
N VAL A 157 -7.96 21.25 -19.02
CA VAL A 157 -7.23 20.27 -19.83
C VAL A 157 -7.97 20.00 -21.13
N THR A 158 -9.29 19.81 -21.10
CA THR A 158 -10.10 19.63 -22.32
C THR A 158 -9.96 20.82 -23.27
N LYS A 159 -10.02 22.06 -22.77
CA LYS A 159 -9.77 23.27 -23.59
C LYS A 159 -8.36 23.30 -24.18
N VAL A 160 -7.34 22.86 -23.44
CA VAL A 160 -5.96 22.76 -23.94
C VAL A 160 -5.86 21.70 -25.04
N LEU A 161 -6.54 20.56 -24.88
CA LEU A 161 -6.60 19.53 -25.91
C LEU A 161 -7.37 20.01 -27.15
N ASP A 162 -8.48 20.73 -26.98
CA ASP A 162 -9.30 21.27 -28.07
C ASP A 162 -8.58 22.34 -28.87
N SER A 163 -7.82 23.21 -28.20
CA SER A 163 -6.97 24.21 -28.88
C SER A 163 -5.82 23.57 -29.66
N GLN A 164 -5.39 22.36 -29.28
CA GLN A 164 -4.45 21.56 -30.05
C GLN A 164 -5.17 20.82 -31.18
N SER A 165 -5.40 21.52 -32.30
CA SER A 165 -6.00 21.03 -33.54
C SER A 165 -5.05 20.06 -34.28
N GLY A 166 -4.79 18.92 -33.67
CA GLY A 166 -4.02 17.88 -34.31
C GLY A 166 -4.20 16.53 -33.66
N LEU A 167 -4.28 16.47 -32.34
CA LEU A 167 -4.31 15.22 -31.57
C LEU A 167 -5.47 14.30 -31.98
N GLU A 168 -5.12 13.05 -32.31
CA GLU A 168 -6.05 11.94 -32.54
C GLU A 168 -6.83 11.60 -31.25
N ASP A 169 -8.07 11.14 -31.38
CA ASP A 169 -8.97 10.88 -30.23
C ASP A 169 -8.40 9.86 -29.25
N GLU A 170 -7.63 8.87 -29.72
CA GLU A 170 -6.92 7.94 -28.85
C GLU A 170 -5.80 8.60 -28.04
N ALA A 171 -5.11 9.58 -28.61
CA ALA A 171 -4.07 10.33 -27.90
C ALA A 171 -4.70 11.26 -26.86
N ARG A 172 -5.84 11.88 -27.18
CA ARG A 172 -6.64 12.67 -26.22
C ARG A 172 -7.07 11.81 -25.02
N LYS A 173 -7.65 10.63 -25.27
CA LYS A 173 -8.05 9.70 -24.19
C LYS A 173 -6.89 9.26 -23.31
N ARG A 174 -5.72 8.98 -23.91
CA ARG A 174 -4.51 8.64 -23.15
C ARG A 174 -4.02 9.79 -22.27
N ILE A 175 -4.02 11.01 -22.79
CA ILE A 175 -3.65 12.21 -22.01
C ILE A 175 -4.62 12.42 -20.85
N MET A 176 -5.93 12.28 -21.08
CA MET A 176 -6.94 12.42 -20.03
C MET A 176 -6.78 11.39 -18.93
N LEU A 177 -6.62 10.11 -19.29
CA LEU A 177 -6.43 9.03 -18.31
C LEU A 177 -5.15 9.25 -17.47
N GLN A 178 -4.06 9.67 -18.10
CA GLN A 178 -2.81 9.95 -17.41
C GLN A 178 -2.91 11.20 -16.54
N HIS A 179 -3.64 12.23 -16.98
CA HIS A 179 -3.94 13.39 -16.16
C HIS A 179 -4.74 13.00 -14.91
N GLU A 180 -5.76 12.17 -15.06
CA GLU A 180 -6.60 11.70 -13.96
C GLU A 180 -5.77 10.90 -12.92
N GLN A 181 -4.90 10.00 -13.37
CA GLN A 181 -3.95 9.28 -12.50
C GLN A 181 -2.98 10.23 -11.79
N ASN A 182 -2.41 11.20 -12.51
CA ASN A 182 -1.49 12.18 -11.94
C ASN A 182 -2.18 13.07 -10.91
N THR A 183 -3.40 13.51 -11.18
CA THR A 183 -4.21 14.33 -10.27
C THR A 183 -4.58 13.55 -9.01
N ALA A 184 -4.97 12.27 -9.14
CA ALA A 184 -5.22 11.41 -7.98
C ALA A 184 -3.95 11.19 -7.13
N SER A 185 -2.80 10.98 -7.76
CA SER A 185 -1.50 10.86 -7.08
C SER A 185 -1.09 12.16 -6.38
N LEU A 186 -1.24 13.30 -7.05
CA LEU A 186 -0.96 14.62 -6.49
C LEU A 186 -1.85 14.90 -5.29
N GLN A 187 -3.14 14.59 -5.40
CA GLN A 187 -4.11 14.78 -4.34
C GLN A 187 -3.77 13.94 -3.10
N ASN A 188 -3.44 12.67 -3.28
CA ASN A 188 -2.98 11.81 -2.19
C ASN A 188 -1.71 12.38 -1.55
N HIS A 189 -0.74 12.81 -2.35
CA HIS A 189 0.48 13.43 -1.85
C HIS A 189 0.19 14.72 -1.06
N LEU A 190 -0.69 15.58 -1.56
CA LEU A 190 -1.08 16.83 -0.91
C LEU A 190 -1.83 16.58 0.41
N GLN A 191 -2.70 15.58 0.45
CA GLN A 191 -3.37 15.15 1.69
C GLN A 191 -2.35 14.61 2.71
N LEU A 192 -1.42 13.75 2.29
CA LEU A 192 -0.35 13.23 3.16
C LEU A 192 0.54 14.36 3.68
N THR A 193 0.89 15.32 2.84
CA THR A 193 1.66 16.49 3.22
C THR A 193 0.90 17.37 4.20
N ARG A 194 -0.38 17.68 3.94
CA ARG A 194 -1.24 18.42 4.88
C ARG A 194 -1.29 17.72 6.24
N LEU A 195 -1.53 16.41 6.27
CA LEU A 195 -1.56 15.61 7.49
C LEU A 195 -0.20 15.61 8.22
N ARG A 196 0.91 15.47 7.50
CA ARG A 196 2.25 15.51 8.08
C ARG A 196 2.52 16.86 8.73
N GLN A 197 2.25 17.94 8.02
CA GLN A 197 2.47 19.28 8.53
C GLN A 197 1.52 19.56 9.71
N GLN A 198 0.27 19.03 9.67
CA GLN A 198 -0.71 19.21 10.74
C GLN A 198 -0.23 18.51 12.01
N LYS A 199 0.26 17.27 11.90
CA LYS A 199 0.87 16.55 13.03
C LYS A 199 2.08 17.31 13.60
N LEU A 200 2.89 17.93 12.75
CA LEU A 200 4.04 18.73 13.18
C LEU A 200 3.59 20.02 13.91
N LEU A 201 2.52 20.66 13.45
CA LEU A 201 1.90 21.78 14.13
C LEU A 201 1.32 21.34 15.49
N GLU A 202 0.54 20.26 15.52
CA GLU A 202 -0.03 19.69 16.74
C GLU A 202 1.05 19.31 17.75
N ALA A 203 2.16 18.71 17.32
CA ALA A 203 3.28 18.37 18.19
C ALA A 203 4.00 19.61 18.77
N LYS A 204 4.12 20.69 17.98
CA LYS A 204 4.67 21.97 18.46
C LYS A 204 3.73 22.62 19.47
N LEU A 205 2.43 22.65 19.18
CA LEU A 205 1.43 23.21 20.07
C LEU A 205 1.27 22.38 21.35
N SER A 206 1.35 21.06 21.27
CA SER A 206 1.31 20.19 22.45
C SER A 206 2.52 20.39 23.33
N LYS A 207 3.72 20.57 22.74
CA LYS A 207 4.93 20.90 23.51
C LYS A 207 4.80 22.24 24.23
N ASN A 208 4.29 23.26 23.54
CA ASN A 208 4.11 24.59 24.12
C ASN A 208 3.01 24.58 25.19
N LYS A 209 1.93 23.83 24.98
CA LYS A 209 0.87 23.62 25.98
C LYS A 209 1.39 22.89 27.22
N ALA A 210 2.18 21.83 27.04
CA ALA A 210 2.82 21.12 28.14
C ALA A 210 3.73 22.02 28.97
N ARG A 211 4.42 22.99 28.34
CA ARG A 211 5.20 24.01 29.05
C ARG A 211 4.30 24.87 29.96
N ILE A 212 3.21 25.41 29.43
CA ILE A 212 2.24 26.20 30.22
C ILE A 212 1.65 25.37 31.36
N ASP A 213 1.29 24.12 31.08
CA ASP A 213 0.71 23.23 32.10
C ASP A 213 1.75 22.93 33.20
N SER A 214 3.05 22.80 32.86
CA SER A 214 4.12 22.66 33.85
C SER A 214 4.34 23.91 34.71
N LEU A 215 4.19 25.11 34.12
CA LEU A 215 4.22 26.36 34.88
C LEU A 215 3.04 26.46 35.83
N LYS A 216 1.82 26.15 35.38
CA LYS A 216 0.65 26.10 36.27
C LYS A 216 0.84 25.14 37.44
N GLU A 217 1.48 24.00 37.21
CA GLU A 217 1.77 23.04 38.27
C GLU A 217 2.81 23.56 39.27
N GLN A 218 3.84 24.28 38.79
CA GLN A 218 4.81 24.97 39.65
C GLN A 218 4.13 26.06 40.48
N GLN A 219 3.29 26.89 39.87
CA GLN A 219 2.52 27.94 40.54
C GLN A 219 1.56 27.37 41.59
N LEU A 220 0.91 26.23 41.32
CA LEU A 220 0.08 25.53 42.31
C LEU A 220 0.88 25.00 43.50
N LYS A 221 2.11 24.51 43.25
CA LYS A 221 3.01 24.03 44.30
C LYS A 221 3.53 25.17 45.17
N GLU A 222 3.87 26.31 44.57
CA GLU A 222 4.31 27.52 45.26
C GLU A 222 3.17 28.16 46.07
N ALA A 223 1.97 28.23 45.50
CA ALA A 223 0.78 28.67 46.23
C ALA A 223 0.40 27.75 47.41
N ALA A 224 0.67 26.45 47.31
CA ALA A 224 0.45 25.50 48.40
C ALA A 224 1.55 25.54 49.49
N ALA A 225 2.70 26.15 49.19
CA ALA A 225 3.84 26.29 50.11
C ALA A 225 3.87 27.66 50.82
N ALA A 226 2.92 28.55 50.51
CA ALA A 226 2.81 29.85 51.16
C ALA A 226 2.16 29.71 52.55
N ASP A 227 2.87 30.14 53.59
CA ASP A 227 2.40 30.05 54.99
C ASP A 227 1.52 31.25 55.41
N ASP A 228 1.68 32.42 54.75
CA ASP A 228 0.97 33.67 55.08
C ASP A 228 -0.03 34.10 53.99
N GLU A 229 -1.21 34.57 54.41
CA GLU A 229 -2.35 34.87 53.51
C GLU A 229 -2.11 36.10 52.61
N ASP A 230 -1.30 37.05 53.05
CA ASP A 230 -0.94 38.24 52.26
C ASP A 230 0.23 37.97 51.30
N GLU A 231 1.16 37.08 51.67
CA GLU A 231 2.18 36.55 50.74
C GLU A 231 1.55 35.66 49.66
N ALA A 232 0.55 34.84 50.02
CA ALA A 232 -0.19 34.04 49.07
C ALA A 232 -0.93 34.90 48.02
N LYS A 233 -1.45 36.07 48.40
CA LYS A 233 -2.11 37.01 47.46
C LYS A 233 -1.11 37.67 46.51
N THR A 234 0.07 38.06 46.99
CA THR A 234 1.09 38.68 46.13
C THR A 234 1.69 37.68 45.15
N ILE A 235 2.00 36.46 45.61
CA ILE A 235 2.46 35.34 44.78
C ILE A 235 1.42 34.98 43.73
N LYS A 236 0.14 34.91 44.11
CA LYS A 236 -0.95 34.61 43.16
C LYS A 236 -1.09 35.69 42.07
N ASN A 237 -1.02 36.97 42.42
CA ASN A 237 -1.08 38.05 41.44
C ASN A 237 0.11 38.02 40.49
N GLN A 238 1.32 37.75 41.00
CA GLN A 238 2.52 37.58 40.17
C GLN A 238 2.38 36.38 39.22
N HIS A 239 1.89 35.24 39.71
CA HIS A 239 1.61 34.06 38.89
C HIS A 239 0.54 34.30 37.83
N ASP A 240 -0.54 35.02 38.16
CA ASP A 240 -1.59 35.37 37.21
C ASP A 240 -1.07 36.32 36.11
N GLU A 241 -0.21 37.28 36.45
CA GLU A 241 0.47 38.16 35.49
C GLU A 241 1.45 37.39 34.59
N GLU A 242 2.31 36.55 35.18
CA GLU A 242 3.23 35.68 34.45
C GLU A 242 2.48 34.75 33.50
N LEU A 243 1.41 34.11 33.97
CA LEU A 243 0.58 33.24 33.15
C LEU A 243 -0.11 34.01 32.01
N ALA A 244 -0.58 35.23 32.27
CA ALA A 244 -1.19 36.07 31.24
C ALA A 244 -0.19 36.48 30.15
N THR A 245 1.05 36.84 30.54
CA THR A 245 2.11 37.15 29.58
C THR A 245 2.50 35.93 28.76
N GLU A 246 2.68 34.78 29.38
CA GLU A 246 3.08 33.55 28.71
C GLU A 246 1.96 32.99 27.82
N MET A 247 0.69 33.15 28.22
CA MET A 247 -0.45 32.83 27.38
C MET A 247 -0.54 33.75 26.15
N SER A 248 -0.22 35.03 26.29
CA SER A 248 -0.14 35.99 25.17
C SER A 248 1.00 35.63 24.21
N GLU A 249 2.16 35.27 24.73
CA GLU A 249 3.29 34.78 23.93
C GLU A 249 2.94 33.48 23.21
N TYR A 250 2.28 32.54 23.89
CA TYR A 250 1.77 31.31 23.28
C TYR A 250 0.81 31.59 22.12
N HIS A 251 -0.11 32.55 22.26
CA HIS A 251 -1.02 32.91 21.17
C HIS A 251 -0.26 33.51 19.97
N LYS A 252 0.72 34.38 20.21
CA LYS A 252 1.56 34.94 19.15
C LYS A 252 2.40 33.87 18.47
N GLU A 253 2.97 32.93 19.22
CA GLU A 253 3.74 31.81 18.66
C GLU A 253 2.82 30.82 17.91
N HIS A 254 1.60 30.59 18.41
CA HIS A 254 0.58 29.81 17.74
C HIS A 254 0.22 30.42 16.37
N GLU A 255 -0.08 31.71 16.31
CA GLU A 255 -0.37 32.40 15.05
C GLU A 255 0.81 32.35 14.08
N LYS A 256 2.04 32.56 14.57
CA LYS A 256 3.26 32.45 13.75
C LYS A 256 3.45 31.04 13.21
N THR A 257 3.28 30.01 14.04
CA THR A 257 3.45 28.61 13.61
C THR A 257 2.38 28.19 12.61
N VAL A 258 1.12 28.64 12.79
CA VAL A 258 0.04 28.45 11.82
C VAL A 258 0.35 29.18 10.50
N ALA A 259 0.87 30.40 10.55
CA ALA A 259 1.24 31.15 9.35
C ALA A 259 2.37 30.46 8.57
N VAL A 260 3.44 30.03 9.24
CA VAL A 260 4.54 29.26 8.63
C VAL A 260 4.04 27.93 8.05
N PHE A 261 3.10 27.27 8.72
CA PHE A 261 2.46 26.07 8.21
C PHE A 261 1.69 26.33 6.91
N ARG A 262 0.89 27.41 6.87
CA ARG A 262 0.12 27.81 5.67
C ARG A 262 1.04 28.14 4.50
N THR A 263 2.11 28.90 4.73
CA THR A 263 3.07 29.25 3.67
C THR A 263 3.81 28.02 3.15
N LYS A 264 4.20 27.10 4.03
CA LYS A 264 4.88 25.87 3.64
C LYS A 264 3.98 24.95 2.81
N ILE A 265 2.71 24.78 3.20
CA ILE A 265 1.75 24.06 2.37
C ILE A 265 1.60 24.75 1.02
N ALA A 266 1.37 26.06 0.98
CA ALA A 266 1.22 26.78 -0.29
C ALA A 266 2.44 26.61 -1.21
N LEU A 267 3.64 26.67 -0.65
CA LEU A 267 4.89 26.47 -1.40
C LEU A 267 5.01 25.03 -1.92
N GLU A 268 4.84 24.02 -1.06
CA GLU A 268 4.89 22.60 -1.45
C GLU A 268 3.80 22.29 -2.51
N THR A 269 2.59 22.85 -2.39
CA THR A 269 1.54 22.68 -3.39
C THR A 269 1.90 23.34 -4.74
N SER A 270 2.51 24.52 -4.73
CA SER A 270 2.92 25.23 -5.94
C SER A 270 4.03 24.50 -6.67
N GLU A 271 5.04 24.00 -5.96
CA GLU A 271 6.14 23.22 -6.54
C GLU A 271 5.63 21.93 -7.19
N MET A 272 4.70 21.24 -6.53
CA MET A 272 4.13 20.00 -7.05
C MET A 272 3.23 20.23 -8.27
N LEU A 273 2.45 21.31 -8.29
CA LEU A 273 1.67 21.70 -9.48
C LEU A 273 2.58 22.04 -10.66
N LYS A 274 3.68 22.78 -10.44
CA LYS A 274 4.67 23.06 -11.49
C LYS A 274 5.29 21.78 -12.05
N ALA A 275 5.67 20.84 -11.18
CA ALA A 275 6.21 19.56 -11.61
C ALA A 275 5.19 18.74 -12.44
N GLN A 276 3.90 18.79 -12.07
CA GLN A 276 2.83 18.16 -12.85
C GLN A 276 2.68 18.82 -14.23
N ASP A 277 2.68 20.15 -14.29
CA ASP A 277 2.57 20.90 -15.55
C ASP A 277 3.77 20.62 -16.48
N GLU A 278 4.98 20.52 -15.94
CA GLU A 278 6.19 20.14 -16.71
C GLU A 278 6.06 18.72 -17.27
N GLN A 279 5.59 17.77 -16.46
CA GLN A 279 5.37 16.39 -16.92
C GLN A 279 4.32 16.32 -18.03
N MET A 280 3.18 17.01 -17.85
CA MET A 280 2.11 17.10 -18.84
C MET A 280 2.59 17.79 -20.12
N GLY A 281 3.33 18.89 -19.99
CA GLY A 281 3.95 19.61 -21.12
C GLY A 281 4.91 18.72 -21.91
N SER A 282 5.74 17.93 -21.22
CA SER A 282 6.66 16.99 -21.86
C SER A 282 5.92 15.86 -22.62
N LEU A 283 4.81 15.36 -22.06
CA LEU A 283 3.98 14.34 -22.68
C LEU A 283 3.28 14.88 -23.92
N LEU A 284 2.67 16.07 -23.83
CA LEU A 284 2.06 16.77 -24.95
C LEU A 284 3.09 17.01 -26.06
N GLY A 285 4.29 17.50 -25.73
CA GLY A 285 5.36 17.71 -26.69
C GLY A 285 5.78 16.42 -27.40
N ARG A 286 5.97 15.31 -26.65
CA ARG A 286 6.29 14.00 -27.25
C ARG A 286 5.19 13.48 -28.17
N LEU A 287 3.93 13.64 -27.78
CA LEU A 287 2.77 13.22 -28.58
C LEU A 287 2.64 14.06 -29.85
N GLN A 288 2.82 15.38 -29.76
CA GLN A 288 2.80 16.27 -30.92
C GLN A 288 3.92 15.95 -31.91
N VAL A 289 5.16 15.73 -31.44
CA VAL A 289 6.28 15.33 -32.30
C VAL A 289 6.03 13.97 -32.95
N GLY A 290 5.55 13.00 -32.16
CA GLY A 290 5.20 11.67 -32.67
C GLY A 290 4.12 11.72 -33.74
N GLN A 291 3.13 12.60 -33.57
CA GLN A 291 2.06 12.80 -34.53
C GLN A 291 2.53 13.53 -35.79
N ALA A 292 3.31 14.60 -35.65
CA ALA A 292 3.91 15.31 -36.79
C ALA A 292 4.75 14.36 -37.65
N ARG A 293 5.50 13.43 -37.00
CA ARG A 293 6.24 12.38 -37.71
C ARG A 293 5.33 11.42 -38.47
N ARG A 294 4.21 10.97 -37.88
CA ARG A 294 3.24 10.09 -38.56
C ARG A 294 2.57 10.80 -39.74
N ARG A 295 2.12 12.05 -39.55
CA ARG A 295 1.57 12.87 -40.64
C ARG A 295 2.57 13.04 -41.78
N GLY A 296 3.83 13.35 -41.48
CA GLY A 296 4.87 13.46 -42.50
C GLY A 296 5.19 12.13 -43.21
N ILE A 297 4.96 10.97 -42.57
CA ILE A 297 5.06 9.66 -43.25
C ILE A 297 3.84 9.45 -44.16
N ILE A 298 2.63 9.73 -43.67
CA ILE A 298 1.39 9.62 -44.44
C ILE A 298 1.45 10.53 -45.68
N GLU A 299 1.83 11.80 -45.53
CA GLU A 299 2.00 12.73 -46.66
C GLU A 299 3.01 12.23 -47.70
N LYS A 300 4.10 11.57 -47.27
CA LYS A 300 5.06 10.96 -48.19
C LYS A 300 4.45 9.76 -48.92
N GLN A 301 3.67 8.94 -48.22
CA GLN A 301 2.95 7.81 -48.81
C GLN A 301 1.89 8.30 -49.79
N ASP A 302 1.10 9.31 -49.44
CA ASP A 302 0.08 9.92 -50.30
C ASP A 302 0.70 10.52 -51.56
N LYS A 303 1.83 11.23 -51.44
CA LYS A 303 2.60 11.71 -52.61
C LYS A 303 3.10 10.56 -53.48
N ALA A 304 3.66 9.51 -52.89
CA ALA A 304 4.09 8.34 -53.65
C ALA A 304 2.91 7.65 -54.36
N ILE A 305 1.75 7.56 -53.72
CA ILE A 305 0.52 7.03 -54.32
C ILE A 305 0.06 7.92 -55.47
N GLN A 306 0.06 9.25 -55.30
CA GLN A 306 -0.29 10.20 -56.36
C GLN A 306 0.66 10.11 -57.55
N GLU A 307 1.98 10.05 -57.31
CA GLU A 307 2.98 9.86 -58.37
C GLU A 307 2.80 8.51 -59.09
N LEU A 308 2.45 7.44 -58.37
CA LEU A 308 2.13 6.14 -58.96
C LEU A 308 0.84 6.21 -59.78
N GLN A 309 -0.19 6.92 -59.30
CA GLN A 309 -1.44 7.14 -60.03
C GLN A 309 -1.21 7.96 -61.31
N GLU A 310 -0.43 9.04 -61.25
CA GLU A 310 -0.08 9.88 -62.41
C GLU A 310 0.70 9.06 -63.44
N LYS A 311 1.73 8.31 -63.01
CA LYS A 311 2.45 7.38 -63.90
C LYS A 311 1.54 6.32 -64.50
N LEU A 312 0.56 5.81 -63.76
CA LEU A 312 -0.40 4.83 -64.29
C LEU A 312 -1.33 5.46 -65.34
N VAL A 313 -1.82 6.67 -65.08
CA VAL A 313 -2.67 7.43 -66.01
C VAL A 313 -1.89 7.78 -67.27
N ASP A 314 -0.64 8.25 -67.16
CA ASP A 314 0.23 8.55 -68.30
C ASP A 314 0.55 7.29 -69.11
N THR A 315 0.90 6.19 -68.43
CA THR A 315 1.18 4.92 -69.12
C THR A 315 -0.05 4.23 -69.70
N VAL A 316 -1.27 4.64 -69.35
CA VAL A 316 -2.50 4.19 -70.00
C VAL A 316 -2.92 5.18 -71.11
N GLY A 317 -2.71 6.48 -70.91
CA GLY A 317 -3.02 7.57 -71.84
C GLY A 317 -2.13 7.59 -73.09
N ASP A 318 -0.82 7.37 -72.94
CA ASP A 318 0.14 7.32 -74.06
C ASP A 318 0.04 6.04 -74.90
N ASN A 319 -0.81 5.12 -74.47
CA ASN A 319 -0.72 3.71 -74.78
C ASN A 319 -2.04 3.20 -75.34
N ASN A 320 -2.68 4.01 -76.18
CA ASN A 320 -3.82 3.61 -77.01
C ASN A 320 -3.45 2.53 -78.07
N ARG A 321 -2.22 1.98 -77.99
CA ARG A 321 -1.76 0.70 -78.55
C ARG A 321 -0.58 0.16 -77.72
N VAL A 322 -0.84 -0.41 -76.54
CA VAL A 322 0.19 -1.19 -75.83
C VAL A 322 0.47 -2.47 -76.62
N SER A 323 1.65 -2.57 -77.23
CA SER A 323 2.15 -3.86 -77.70
C SER A 323 2.43 -4.74 -76.49
N GLU A 324 1.77 -5.91 -76.41
CA GLU A 324 1.90 -6.98 -75.39
C GLU A 324 3.34 -7.17 -74.86
N LYS A 325 4.34 -7.01 -75.72
CA LYS A 325 5.76 -7.17 -75.38
C LYS A 325 6.32 -6.12 -74.41
N LYS A 326 5.76 -4.91 -74.37
CA LYS A 326 6.18 -3.88 -73.39
C LYS A 326 5.55 -4.15 -72.02
N THR A 327 4.29 -4.58 -71.99
CA THR A 327 3.58 -4.97 -70.76
C THR A 327 4.28 -6.15 -70.09
N GLU A 328 4.67 -7.16 -70.86
CA GLU A 328 5.38 -8.33 -70.35
C GLU A 328 6.76 -7.99 -69.76
N ARG A 329 7.50 -7.05 -70.38
CA ARG A 329 8.76 -6.55 -69.80
C ARG A 329 8.59 -5.77 -68.52
N ILE A 330 7.50 -5.00 -68.39
CA ILE A 330 7.20 -4.25 -67.17
C ILE A 330 6.79 -5.20 -66.05
N ILE A 331 5.96 -6.21 -66.35
CA ILE A 331 5.57 -7.26 -65.41
C ILE A 331 6.81 -8.04 -64.93
N GLN A 332 7.71 -8.44 -65.83
CA GLN A 332 8.95 -9.11 -65.47
C GLN A 332 9.93 -8.24 -64.68
N ARG A 333 9.86 -6.92 -64.81
CA ARG A 333 10.65 -5.99 -63.98
C ARG A 333 10.05 -5.88 -62.59
N HIS A 334 8.73 -5.73 -62.48
CA HIS A 334 8.04 -5.66 -61.20
C HIS A 334 8.15 -6.96 -60.40
N LEU A 335 8.06 -8.12 -61.06
CA LEU A 335 8.27 -9.41 -60.39
C LEU A 335 9.67 -9.50 -59.77
N ARG A 336 10.70 -9.01 -60.47
CA ARG A 336 12.07 -8.94 -59.91
C ARG A 336 12.19 -7.95 -58.75
N GLU A 337 11.55 -6.79 -58.84
CA GLU A 337 11.54 -5.81 -57.75
C GLU A 337 10.82 -6.36 -56.50
N VAL A 338 9.75 -7.12 -56.70
CA VAL A 338 9.04 -7.81 -55.61
C VAL A 338 9.92 -8.88 -54.98
N GLU A 339 10.60 -9.71 -55.77
CA GLU A 339 11.56 -10.71 -55.27
C GLU A 339 12.69 -10.04 -54.46
N GLU A 340 13.26 -8.93 -54.94
CA GLU A 340 14.30 -8.20 -54.20
C GLU A 340 13.79 -7.62 -52.86
N VAL A 341 12.54 -7.14 -52.83
CA VAL A 341 11.93 -6.62 -51.60
C VAL A 341 11.61 -7.76 -50.63
N GLU A 342 11.12 -8.90 -51.13
CA GLU A 342 10.87 -10.09 -50.31
C GLU A 342 12.17 -10.65 -49.71
N ASP A 343 13.25 -10.67 -50.47
CA ASP A 343 14.57 -11.10 -49.98
C ASP A 343 15.13 -10.13 -48.92
N LYS A 344 14.98 -8.82 -49.11
CA LYS A 344 15.35 -7.82 -48.08
C LYS A 344 14.50 -7.97 -46.82
N MET A 345 13.20 -8.24 -46.94
CA MET A 345 12.31 -8.50 -45.82
C MET A 345 12.69 -9.80 -45.09
N ARG A 346 13.08 -10.84 -45.82
CA ARG A 346 13.55 -12.11 -45.27
C ARG A 346 14.85 -11.92 -44.49
N GLN A 347 15.83 -11.23 -45.07
CA GLN A 347 17.09 -10.88 -44.41
C GLN A 347 16.87 -10.03 -43.15
N ALA A 348 15.94 -9.07 -43.19
CA ALA A 348 15.59 -8.27 -42.01
C ALA A 348 14.95 -9.10 -40.89
N ARG A 349 14.05 -10.05 -41.23
CA ARG A 349 13.46 -10.99 -40.27
C ARG A 349 14.50 -11.92 -39.66
N GLU A 350 15.41 -12.45 -40.48
CA GLU A 350 16.52 -13.30 -40.02
C GLU A 350 17.47 -12.53 -39.10
N HIS A 351 17.78 -11.27 -39.42
CA HIS A 351 18.61 -10.42 -38.59
C HIS A 351 17.94 -10.10 -37.24
N GLN A 352 16.64 -9.79 -37.24
CA GLN A 352 15.87 -9.60 -36.01
C GLN A 352 15.79 -10.88 -35.17
N ALA A 353 15.61 -12.03 -35.80
CA ALA A 353 15.61 -13.32 -35.13
C ALA A 353 16.96 -13.62 -34.47
N ARG A 354 18.09 -13.32 -35.14
CA ARG A 354 19.44 -13.41 -34.54
C ARG A 354 19.60 -12.50 -33.34
N ILE A 355 19.22 -11.23 -33.45
CA ILE A 355 19.31 -10.29 -32.32
C ILE A 355 18.46 -10.76 -31.14
N LEU A 356 17.27 -11.28 -31.39
CA LEU A 356 16.39 -11.83 -30.35
C LEU A 356 17.02 -13.06 -29.68
N GLN A 357 17.64 -13.94 -30.47
CA GLN A 357 18.34 -15.11 -29.96
C GLN A 357 19.56 -14.72 -29.11
N GLU A 358 20.38 -13.76 -29.56
CA GLU A 358 21.50 -13.23 -28.77
C GLU A 358 21.02 -12.57 -27.46
N LYS A 359 19.92 -11.81 -27.50
CA LYS A 359 19.30 -11.23 -26.29
C LYS A 359 18.77 -12.30 -25.35
N TYR A 360 18.22 -13.39 -25.88
CA TYR A 360 17.75 -14.51 -25.08
C TYR A 360 18.91 -15.26 -24.42
N GLU A 361 19.98 -15.54 -25.17
CA GLU A 361 21.18 -16.21 -24.66
C GLU A 361 21.92 -15.38 -23.61
N THR A 362 22.03 -14.06 -23.82
CA THR A 362 22.61 -13.15 -22.83
C THR A 362 21.76 -13.06 -21.56
N GLN A 363 20.43 -13.00 -21.67
CA GLN A 363 19.54 -13.07 -20.50
C GLN A 363 19.65 -14.40 -19.76
N LYS A 364 19.73 -15.52 -20.49
CA LYS A 364 19.91 -16.85 -19.90
C LYS A 364 21.24 -16.91 -19.14
N LEU A 365 22.34 -16.46 -19.73
CA LEU A 365 23.65 -16.39 -19.08
C LEU A 365 23.65 -15.49 -17.84
N MET A 366 22.95 -14.35 -17.89
CA MET A 366 22.81 -13.47 -16.72
C MET A 366 22.02 -14.14 -15.59
N ARG A 367 20.95 -14.88 -15.92
CA ARG A 367 20.19 -15.67 -14.95
C ARG A 367 21.01 -16.82 -14.36
N GLU A 368 21.80 -17.50 -15.18
CA GLU A 368 22.70 -18.55 -14.70
C GLU A 368 23.78 -17.97 -13.78
N LYS A 369 24.35 -16.80 -14.11
CA LYS A 369 25.31 -16.11 -13.23
C LYS A 369 24.68 -15.65 -11.92
N THR A 370 23.45 -15.13 -11.92
CA THR A 370 22.78 -14.75 -10.67
C THR A 370 22.40 -15.96 -9.83
N ILE A 371 21.97 -17.06 -10.45
CA ILE A 371 21.72 -18.32 -9.74
C ILE A 371 23.03 -18.88 -9.16
N LEU A 372 24.13 -18.87 -9.92
CA LEU A 372 25.44 -19.31 -9.42
C LEU A 372 25.94 -18.45 -8.27
N ALA A 373 25.79 -17.12 -8.35
CA ALA A 373 26.12 -16.23 -7.25
C ALA A 373 25.24 -16.50 -6.00
N GLN A 374 23.95 -16.80 -6.19
CA GLN A 374 23.06 -17.20 -5.10
C GLN A 374 23.43 -18.58 -4.52
N MET A 375 23.94 -19.51 -5.34
CA MET A 375 24.45 -20.82 -4.89
C MET A 375 25.80 -20.73 -4.18
N GLU A 376 26.67 -19.77 -4.53
CA GLU A 376 27.92 -19.51 -3.82
C GLU A 376 27.69 -18.87 -2.45
N VAL A 377 26.68 -17.99 -2.33
CA VAL A 377 26.27 -17.38 -1.05
C VAL A 377 25.51 -18.37 -0.15
N SER A 378 24.88 -19.40 -0.72
CA SER A 378 24.11 -20.42 0.02
C SER A 378 24.84 -21.73 0.23
N LYS A 379 26.18 -21.76 0.27
CA LYS A 379 26.93 -22.90 0.82
C LYS A 379 26.99 -22.81 2.37
N PRO A 380 26.08 -23.44 3.14
CA PRO A 380 26.40 -23.75 4.52
C PRO A 380 27.51 -24.81 4.53
N ALA A 381 28.47 -24.64 5.44
CA ALA A 381 29.53 -25.60 5.68
C ALA A 381 28.93 -26.98 6.01
N ARG A 382 28.89 -27.88 5.01
CA ARG A 382 28.48 -29.27 5.22
C ARG A 382 29.57 -30.00 6.00
N SER A 383 29.19 -30.46 7.19
CA SER A 383 30.00 -31.30 8.06
C SER A 383 30.29 -32.66 7.41
N LYS A 384 31.47 -33.21 7.74
CA LYS A 384 32.09 -34.39 7.13
C LYS A 384 31.33 -35.72 7.31
N THR A 385 30.10 -35.71 7.81
CA THR A 385 29.30 -36.90 8.11
C THR A 385 28.42 -37.39 6.95
N GLU A 386 28.10 -36.54 5.95
CA GLU A 386 27.25 -36.92 4.81
C GLU A 386 27.99 -37.60 3.64
N ILE A 387 29.33 -37.52 3.60
CA ILE A 387 30.13 -38.10 2.51
C ILE A 387 30.16 -39.64 2.62
N SER A 388 30.02 -40.20 3.83
CA SER A 388 30.04 -41.64 4.05
C SER A 388 28.78 -42.34 3.52
N THR A 389 27.61 -41.74 3.68
CA THR A 389 26.34 -42.35 3.24
C THR A 389 26.17 -42.31 1.72
N GLN A 390 26.67 -41.27 1.04
CA GLN A 390 26.64 -41.22 -0.44
C GLN A 390 27.58 -42.25 -1.11
N PHE A 391 28.71 -42.59 -0.48
CA PHE A 391 29.60 -43.64 -1.01
C PHE A 391 28.97 -45.03 -0.91
N ILE A 392 28.25 -45.31 0.18
CA ILE A 392 27.56 -46.59 0.38
C ILE A 392 26.40 -46.75 -0.62
N ILE A 393 25.62 -45.69 -0.86
CA ILE A 393 24.50 -45.72 -1.81
C ILE A 393 25.01 -45.86 -3.26
N LYS A 394 26.09 -45.17 -3.64
CA LYS A 394 26.70 -45.34 -4.98
C LYS A 394 27.29 -46.74 -5.17
N GLY A 395 27.86 -47.34 -4.12
CA GLY A 395 28.33 -48.73 -4.15
C GLY A 395 27.21 -49.74 -4.41
N LEU A 396 26.05 -49.56 -3.76
CA LEU A 396 24.88 -50.42 -3.95
C LEU A 396 24.26 -50.32 -5.36
N ILE A 397 24.22 -49.12 -5.95
CA ILE A 397 23.67 -48.91 -7.31
C ILE A 397 24.57 -49.55 -8.39
N VAL A 398 25.89 -49.47 -8.22
CA VAL A 398 26.85 -50.12 -9.14
C VAL A 398 26.77 -51.65 -9.03
N PHE A 399 26.53 -52.18 -7.82
CA PHE A 399 26.35 -53.62 -7.62
C PHE A 399 25.06 -54.13 -8.27
N ALA A 400 23.95 -53.41 -8.12
CA ALA A 400 22.67 -53.74 -8.75
C ALA A 400 22.73 -53.69 -10.30
N SER A 401 23.43 -52.70 -10.86
CA SER A 401 23.61 -52.57 -12.32
C SER A 401 24.45 -53.70 -12.90
N ARG A 402 25.46 -54.18 -12.17
CA ARG A 402 26.33 -55.29 -12.59
C ARG A 402 25.60 -56.65 -12.54
N ALA A 403 24.69 -56.84 -11.58
CA ALA A 403 23.81 -58.00 -11.52
C ALA A 403 22.80 -58.03 -12.67
N HIS A 404 22.22 -56.88 -13.04
CA HIS A 404 21.28 -56.77 -14.15
C HIS A 404 21.94 -57.03 -15.52
N LEU A 405 23.19 -56.60 -15.71
CA LEU A 405 23.95 -56.84 -16.95
C LEU A 405 24.33 -58.33 -17.13
N LEU A 406 24.59 -59.05 -16.02
CA LEU A 406 24.86 -60.50 -16.06
C LEU A 406 23.61 -61.32 -16.34
N PHE A 407 22.43 -60.84 -15.93
CA PHE A 407 21.15 -61.49 -16.21
C PHE A 407 20.77 -61.39 -17.70
N TRP A 408 20.96 -60.23 -18.32
CA TRP A 408 20.65 -60.03 -19.75
C TRP A 408 21.64 -60.70 -20.72
N LYS A 409 22.89 -60.95 -20.29
CA LYS A 409 23.89 -61.65 -21.10
C LYS A 409 23.61 -63.16 -21.25
N LYS A 410 22.68 -63.73 -20.45
CA LYS A 410 22.33 -65.16 -20.47
C LYS A 410 21.07 -65.49 -21.27
N VAL A 411 20.33 -64.48 -21.75
CA VAL A 411 19.02 -64.67 -22.41
C VAL A 411 19.02 -64.23 -23.90
N GLY A 412 20.06 -63.57 -24.38
CA GLY A 412 20.15 -63.05 -25.75
C GLY A 412 20.78 -64.02 -26.76
N ALA A 413 20.13 -65.15 -27.06
CA ALA A 413 20.48 -66.00 -28.19
C ALA A 413 19.22 -66.45 -28.92
N CYS A 414 18.64 -65.56 -29.72
CA CYS A 414 17.77 -65.89 -30.86
C CYS A 414 17.42 -64.59 -31.59
N ALA A 415 18.07 -64.34 -32.72
CA ALA A 415 17.58 -63.42 -33.74
C ALA A 415 17.55 -64.20 -35.07
N PRO A 416 16.50 -64.03 -35.89
CA PRO A 416 16.64 -64.16 -37.32
C PRO A 416 16.39 -62.82 -38.04
N SER A 417 17.03 -62.77 -39.20
CA SER A 417 17.37 -61.67 -40.07
C SER A 417 16.31 -61.27 -41.11
N ALA A 418 16.55 -60.10 -41.74
CA ALA A 418 16.22 -59.68 -43.12
C ALA A 418 14.96 -58.78 -43.32
N PRO A 419 14.78 -58.13 -44.50
CA PRO A 419 15.64 -57.12 -45.17
C PRO A 419 14.81 -55.89 -45.68
N PRO A 420 15.38 -54.91 -46.44
CA PRO A 420 14.88 -53.53 -46.52
C PRO A 420 14.06 -53.20 -47.79
N GLY A 421 13.20 -52.17 -47.72
CA GLY A 421 12.73 -51.45 -48.91
C GLY A 421 11.35 -50.76 -48.79
N SER A 422 11.27 -49.56 -49.37
CA SER A 422 10.10 -48.72 -49.73
C SER A 422 9.31 -47.96 -48.64
N TYR A 423 9.50 -46.63 -48.66
CA TYR A 423 8.56 -45.53 -48.32
C TYR A 423 7.23 -45.61 -49.11
N PRO A 424 6.20 -44.75 -48.89
CA PRO A 424 5.70 -43.96 -47.73
C PRO A 424 4.14 -44.12 -47.61
N PRO A 425 3.27 -43.11 -47.32
CA PRO A 425 3.16 -42.12 -46.22
C PRO A 425 1.82 -42.26 -45.43
N ALA A 426 1.63 -41.34 -44.48
CA ALA A 426 0.36 -40.82 -43.93
C ALA A 426 -0.10 -41.31 -42.55
N HIS A 427 -0.24 -40.31 -41.66
CA HIS A 427 -1.16 -40.15 -40.52
C HIS A 427 -1.42 -41.35 -39.60
N ILE A 428 -1.16 -41.17 -38.30
CA ILE A 428 -2.15 -41.30 -37.21
C ILE A 428 -1.44 -41.12 -35.85
N THR A 429 -2.01 -40.22 -35.06
CA THR A 429 -1.86 -39.99 -33.62
C THR A 429 -1.82 -41.26 -32.77
N TYR A 430 -0.96 -41.33 -31.75
CA TYR A 430 -1.34 -41.94 -30.46
C TYR A 430 -0.61 -41.29 -29.28
N TYR A 431 -1.43 -40.84 -28.33
CA TYR A 431 -1.11 -40.71 -26.91
C TYR A 431 -0.33 -41.92 -26.41
N CYS A 432 0.73 -41.70 -25.64
CA CYS A 432 1.13 -42.64 -24.61
C CYS A 432 1.55 -41.85 -23.36
N SER A 433 0.54 -41.61 -22.53
CA SER A 433 0.65 -41.45 -21.09
C SER A 433 1.64 -42.48 -20.52
N LEU A 434 2.80 -42.02 -20.08
CA LEU A 434 3.71 -42.79 -19.24
C LEU A 434 3.39 -42.45 -17.80
N ASP A 435 2.76 -43.42 -17.14
CA ASP A 435 2.42 -43.48 -15.73
C ASP A 435 3.59 -43.03 -14.84
N LEU A 436 3.48 -41.83 -14.28
CA LEU A 436 4.36 -41.30 -13.24
C LEU A 436 4.09 -41.90 -11.84
N HIS A 437 3.35 -43.02 -11.75
CA HIS A 437 2.88 -43.59 -10.49
C HIS A 437 3.68 -44.80 -9.96
N LYS A 438 4.85 -45.12 -10.55
CA LYS A 438 5.71 -46.23 -10.07
C LYS A 438 7.11 -45.84 -9.57
N LEU A 439 7.37 -44.55 -9.32
CA LEU A 439 8.63 -44.08 -8.73
C LEU A 439 8.50 -43.48 -7.32
N THR A 440 7.31 -43.51 -6.72
CA THR A 440 7.06 -42.99 -5.36
C THR A 440 6.99 -44.05 -4.26
N PHE A 441 7.38 -45.31 -4.53
CA PHE A 441 7.29 -46.39 -3.53
C PHE A 441 8.64 -46.83 -2.91
N VAL A 442 9.74 -46.10 -3.14
CA VAL A 442 11.05 -46.45 -2.52
C VAL A 442 11.60 -45.32 -1.63
N GLN A 443 10.86 -44.23 -1.43
CA GLN A 443 11.31 -43.11 -0.59
C GLN A 443 10.55 -43.00 0.75
N GLN A 444 9.91 -44.08 1.20
CA GLN A 444 9.16 -44.11 2.45
C GLN A 444 9.53 -45.29 3.35
N ILE A 445 10.83 -45.63 3.37
CA ILE A 445 11.49 -46.36 4.45
C ILE A 445 12.82 -45.64 4.67
N PHE A 446 13.04 -45.13 5.88
CA PHE A 446 14.11 -44.22 6.34
C PHE A 446 13.83 -42.71 6.25
N ILE A 447 12.88 -42.26 7.08
CA ILE A 447 13.14 -41.22 8.10
C ILE A 447 12.58 -41.74 9.43
#